data_AF-A0ABD0YQ06-F1
#
_entry.id   AF-A0ABD0YQ06-F1
#
_cell.length_a   1.000
_cell.length_b   1.000
_cell.length_c   1.000
_cell.angle_alpha   90.00
_cell.angle_beta   90.00
_cell.angle_gamma   90.00
#
_symmetry.space_group_name_H-M   'P 1'
#
loop_
_entity.id
_entity.type
_entity.pdbx_description
1 polymer ?
#
loop_
_entity_poly.entity_id
_entity_poly.type
_entity_poly.pdbx_seq_one_letter_code
_entity_poly.pdbx_strand_id
1 'polypeptide(L)'
;MASKPRNMFQKNKTQETTKNGGESGGGTAVSRLLSGDSGCLEAVLEAAGQPSTTVARVWAGGGAPVREGAREVPAELGVLCKKCRLVWPSEAALKAHQLRPGSDCRGHLRLIRLSHGCASCDAVLESAPELAKHREAEHPHDSSRLSVEMEDVVNQITALAAKAAAESDSNANIFCPPPPQPPPPKLYASGGLPVPSAGQ
;
A
#
# COMPACT_ATOMS: atom_id res chain seq x y z
N MET A 1 -60.77 23.31 -37.18
CA MET A 1 -59.33 23.64 -37.15
C MET A 1 -58.92 23.78 -35.70
N ALA A 2 -58.11 22.86 -35.17
CA ALA A 2 -57.21 23.01 -34.03
C ALA A 2 -56.73 21.61 -33.60
N SER A 3 -55.60 21.21 -34.17
CA SER A 3 -54.90 19.95 -33.96
C SER A 3 -54.36 19.85 -32.53
N LYS A 4 -54.61 18.73 -31.86
CA LYS A 4 -53.98 18.39 -30.57
C LYS A 4 -52.59 17.77 -30.81
N PRO A 5 -51.54 18.18 -30.06
CA PRO A 5 -50.19 17.68 -30.25
C PRO A 5 -50.00 16.26 -29.71
N ARG A 6 -49.30 15.44 -30.51
CA ARG A 6 -48.77 14.11 -30.16
C ARG A 6 -47.65 14.28 -29.15
N ASN A 7 -47.80 13.70 -27.95
CA ASN A 7 -46.68 13.55 -27.03
C ASN A 7 -45.85 12.32 -27.45
N MET A 8 -44.74 12.57 -28.13
CA MET A 8 -43.62 11.63 -28.26
C MET A 8 -42.82 11.67 -26.96
N PHE A 9 -43.06 10.73 -26.05
CA PHE A 9 -42.05 10.36 -25.06
C PHE A 9 -41.41 9.04 -25.50
N GLN A 10 -40.37 9.18 -26.33
CA GLN A 10 -39.43 8.11 -26.61
C GLN A 10 -38.28 8.20 -25.63
N LYS A 11 -38.00 7.05 -25.01
CA LYS A 11 -36.68 6.56 -24.59
C LYS A 11 -36.02 7.42 -23.49
N ASN A 12 -35.85 6.83 -22.32
CA ASN A 12 -34.50 6.64 -21.80
C ASN A 12 -34.42 5.31 -21.05
N LYS A 13 -33.57 4.47 -21.62
CA LYS A 13 -33.13 3.14 -21.23
C LYS A 13 -32.02 3.34 -20.19
N THR A 14 -32.32 3.05 -18.93
CA THR A 14 -31.30 2.72 -17.93
C THR A 14 -31.84 1.56 -17.11
N GLN A 15 -31.83 0.37 -17.72
CA GLN A 15 -31.72 -0.84 -16.94
C GLN A 15 -30.24 -0.96 -16.59
N GLU A 16 -29.87 -0.48 -15.41
CA GLU A 16 -28.67 -0.96 -14.71
C GLU A 16 -28.94 -2.41 -14.31
N THR A 17 -28.84 -3.29 -15.30
CA THR A 17 -28.61 -4.70 -15.02
C THR A 17 -27.14 -4.78 -14.62
N THR A 18 -26.86 -4.63 -13.33
CA THR A 18 -25.68 -5.25 -12.73
C THR A 18 -25.83 -6.74 -12.98
N LYS A 19 -25.31 -7.16 -14.14
CA LYS A 19 -25.20 -8.54 -14.56
C LYS A 19 -24.09 -9.14 -13.68
N ASN A 20 -24.42 -9.38 -12.41
CA ASN A 20 -23.74 -10.37 -11.58
C ASN A 20 -24.06 -11.72 -12.23
N GLY A 21 -23.34 -12.02 -13.31
CA GLY A 21 -23.40 -13.28 -14.04
C GLY A 21 -22.86 -14.40 -13.16
N GLY A 22 -23.69 -14.85 -12.22
CA GLY A 22 -23.63 -16.20 -11.69
C GLY A 22 -24.08 -17.15 -12.78
N GLU A 23 -23.21 -17.45 -13.73
CA GLU A 23 -23.50 -18.41 -14.79
C GLU A 23 -22.33 -19.41 -14.88
N SER A 24 -22.65 -20.65 -14.48
CA SER A 24 -21.77 -21.82 -14.32
C SER A 24 -20.91 -21.82 -13.06
N GLY A 25 -21.40 -22.52 -12.03
CA GLY A 25 -20.64 -22.91 -10.83
C GLY A 25 -19.48 -23.85 -11.16
N GLY A 26 -18.47 -23.33 -11.83
CA GLY A 26 -17.17 -23.93 -12.06
C GLY A 26 -16.11 -23.12 -11.33
N GLY A 27 -15.14 -23.79 -10.73
CA GLY A 27 -14.06 -23.11 -10.03
C GLY A 27 -13.22 -22.23 -10.97
N THR A 28 -12.74 -21.10 -10.44
CA THR A 28 -11.87 -20.16 -11.15
C THR A 28 -10.42 -20.55 -10.94
N ALA A 29 -9.60 -20.56 -12.00
CA ALA A 29 -8.17 -20.84 -11.84
C ALA A 29 -7.50 -19.80 -10.92
N VAL A 30 -6.71 -20.27 -9.96
CA VAL A 30 -6.01 -19.40 -9.00
C VAL A 30 -5.11 -18.37 -9.69
N SER A 31 -4.48 -18.74 -10.81
CA SER A 31 -3.67 -17.85 -11.63
C SER A 31 -4.46 -16.69 -12.24
N ARG A 32 -5.75 -16.88 -12.54
CA ARG A 32 -6.63 -15.79 -13.01
C ARG A 32 -7.04 -14.85 -11.89
N LEU A 33 -7.29 -15.38 -10.69
CA LEU A 33 -7.65 -14.57 -9.53
C LEU A 33 -6.48 -13.71 -9.02
N LEU A 34 -5.25 -14.19 -9.23
CA LEU A 34 -4.02 -13.55 -8.77
C LEU A 34 -3.15 -13.03 -9.94
N SER A 35 -3.74 -12.76 -11.11
CA SER A 35 -2.98 -12.40 -12.32
C SER A 35 -2.12 -11.12 -12.19
N GLY A 36 -2.44 -10.23 -11.24
CA GLY A 36 -1.65 -9.03 -10.95
C GLY A 36 -0.59 -9.20 -9.86
N ASP A 37 -0.44 -10.42 -9.31
CA ASP A 37 0.23 -10.64 -8.04
C ASP A 37 1.07 -11.93 -8.06
N SER A 38 2.17 -11.87 -8.81
CA SER A 38 3.04 -13.04 -9.06
C SER A 38 3.58 -13.63 -7.75
N GLY A 39 3.92 -12.79 -6.77
CA GLY A 39 4.39 -13.25 -5.45
C GLY A 39 3.32 -14.00 -4.66
N CYS A 40 2.07 -13.50 -4.67
CA CYS A 40 0.98 -14.20 -3.98
C CYS A 40 0.60 -15.52 -4.65
N LEU A 41 0.68 -15.61 -5.98
CA LEU A 41 0.41 -16.85 -6.69
C LEU A 41 1.38 -17.95 -6.25
N GLU A 42 2.68 -17.67 -6.23
CA GLU A 42 3.69 -18.65 -5.81
C GLU A 42 3.50 -19.07 -4.36
N ALA A 43 3.26 -18.12 -3.44
CA ALA A 43 3.00 -18.41 -2.04
C ALA A 43 1.76 -19.33 -1.85
N VAL A 44 0.68 -19.11 -2.61
CA VAL A 44 -0.51 -19.97 -2.56
C VAL A 44 -0.22 -21.36 -3.13
N LEU A 45 0.57 -21.43 -4.21
CA LEU A 45 0.92 -22.72 -4.82
C LEU A 45 1.79 -23.56 -3.89
N GLU A 46 2.76 -22.93 -3.22
CA GLU A 46 3.59 -23.54 -2.17
C GLU A 46 2.73 -24.01 -0.99
N ALA A 47 1.86 -23.15 -0.46
CA ALA A 47 0.95 -23.48 0.63
C ALA A 47 0.02 -24.65 0.28
N ALA A 48 -0.47 -24.73 -0.96
CA ALA A 48 -1.27 -25.86 -1.41
C ALA A 48 -0.45 -27.14 -1.67
N GLY A 49 0.88 -27.05 -1.80
CA GLY A 49 1.79 -28.20 -1.80
C GLY A 49 1.96 -28.83 -0.41
N GLN A 50 1.72 -28.06 0.65
CA GLN A 50 1.84 -28.53 2.03
C GLN A 50 0.54 -29.21 2.49
N PRO A 51 0.57 -30.47 3.00
CA PRO A 51 -0.64 -31.19 3.37
C PRO A 51 -1.33 -30.60 4.61
N SER A 52 -0.55 -30.09 5.58
CA SER A 52 -1.04 -29.49 6.84
C SER A 52 -1.67 -28.11 6.67
N THR A 53 -1.37 -27.39 5.59
CA THR A 53 -1.82 -26.01 5.41
C THR A 53 -3.25 -25.95 4.90
N THR A 54 -4.16 -25.36 5.68
CA THR A 54 -5.59 -25.24 5.36
C THR A 54 -5.99 -23.81 5.00
N VAL A 55 -5.12 -22.83 5.26
CA VAL A 55 -5.36 -21.41 5.00
C VAL A 55 -4.13 -20.80 4.35
N ALA A 56 -4.31 -20.03 3.28
CA ALA A 56 -3.29 -19.17 2.71
C ALA A 56 -3.75 -17.72 2.77
N ARG A 57 -2.89 -16.87 3.33
CA ARG A 57 -3.10 -15.42 3.44
C ARG A 57 -2.22 -14.75 2.39
N VAL A 58 -2.83 -13.91 1.56
CA VAL A 58 -2.15 -13.18 0.48
C VAL A 58 -2.45 -11.69 0.61
N TRP A 59 -1.44 -10.84 0.51
CA TRP A 59 -1.65 -9.40 0.50
C TRP A 59 -2.21 -8.96 -0.85
N ALA A 60 -3.16 -8.05 -0.84
CA ALA A 60 -3.57 -7.38 -2.06
C ALA A 60 -2.37 -6.56 -2.61
N GLY A 61 -2.05 -6.74 -3.90
CA GLY A 61 -0.99 -5.98 -4.58
C GLY A 61 0.45 -6.44 -4.31
N GLY A 62 0.65 -7.65 -3.77
CA GLY A 62 1.95 -8.31 -3.65
C GLY A 62 2.84 -7.71 -2.57
N GLY A 63 2.24 -6.95 -1.66
CA GLY A 63 2.93 -6.19 -0.62
C GLY A 63 3.47 -7.05 0.53
N ALA A 64 4.53 -6.54 1.16
CA ALA A 64 5.03 -7.03 2.44
C ALA A 64 4.02 -6.75 3.58
N PRO A 65 4.10 -7.48 4.71
CA PRO A 65 3.23 -7.25 5.86
C PRO A 65 3.29 -5.79 6.35
N VAL A 66 2.14 -5.37 6.87
CA VAL A 66 1.82 -4.03 7.39
C VAL A 66 2.98 -3.42 8.19
N ARG A 67 3.39 -2.20 7.79
CA ARG A 67 4.30 -1.33 8.57
C ARG A 67 3.51 -0.66 9.71
N GLU A 68 4.21 -0.19 10.73
CA GLU A 68 3.66 0.47 11.92
C GLU A 68 2.55 1.49 11.57
N GLY A 69 1.37 1.35 12.21
CA GLY A 69 0.21 2.22 11.96
C GLY A 69 -0.76 1.76 10.86
N ALA A 70 -0.71 0.50 10.43
CA ALA A 70 -1.69 -0.09 9.52
C ALA A 70 -2.44 -1.26 10.17
N ARG A 71 -3.72 -1.44 9.82
CA ARG A 71 -4.59 -2.52 10.29
C ARG A 71 -4.72 -3.58 9.21
N GLU A 72 -4.71 -4.85 9.59
CA GLU A 72 -4.98 -5.95 8.66
C GLU A 72 -6.49 -6.15 8.50
N VAL A 73 -6.99 -6.10 7.26
CA VAL A 73 -8.41 -6.35 6.97
C VAL A 73 -8.51 -7.63 6.12
N PRO A 74 -8.86 -8.79 6.73
CA PRO A 74 -8.98 -10.04 6.01
C PRO A 74 -10.32 -10.14 5.26
N ALA A 75 -10.27 -10.54 3.99
CA ALA A 75 -11.42 -10.83 3.16
C ALA A 75 -11.28 -12.24 2.55
N GLU A 76 -12.29 -13.09 2.73
CA GLU A 76 -12.28 -14.43 2.11
C GLU A 76 -12.54 -14.34 0.61
N LEU A 77 -11.60 -14.87 -0.19
CA LEU A 77 -11.75 -14.98 -1.64
C LEU A 77 -12.46 -16.26 -2.06
N GLY A 78 -12.36 -17.32 -1.25
CA GLY A 78 -12.94 -18.62 -1.54
C GLY A 78 -12.04 -19.78 -1.13
N VAL A 79 -12.34 -20.95 -1.68
CA VAL A 79 -11.73 -22.22 -1.27
C VAL A 79 -11.11 -22.93 -2.46
N LEU A 80 -9.81 -23.15 -2.42
CA LEU A 80 -9.03 -23.80 -3.46
C LEU A 80 -9.00 -25.32 -3.29
N CYS A 81 -9.23 -26.02 -4.39
CA CYS A 81 -8.96 -27.45 -4.51
C CYS A 81 -7.45 -27.69 -4.69
N LYS A 82 -6.78 -28.38 -3.76
CA LYS A 82 -5.32 -28.63 -3.85
C LYS A 82 -4.93 -29.45 -5.09
N LYS A 83 -5.84 -30.31 -5.58
CA LYS A 83 -5.62 -31.14 -6.78
C LYS A 83 -5.75 -30.33 -8.07
N CYS A 84 -6.89 -29.64 -8.25
CA CYS A 84 -7.21 -28.98 -9.50
C CYS A 84 -6.72 -27.52 -9.58
N ARG A 85 -6.26 -26.95 -8.45
CA ARG A 85 -5.84 -25.55 -8.32
C ARG A 85 -6.92 -24.53 -8.75
N LEU A 86 -8.18 -24.96 -8.65
CA LEU A 86 -9.36 -24.15 -8.89
C LEU A 86 -9.92 -23.63 -7.57
N VAL A 87 -10.24 -22.34 -7.52
CA VAL A 87 -10.88 -21.64 -6.40
C VAL A 87 -12.38 -21.64 -6.60
N TRP A 88 -13.08 -22.02 -5.55
CA TRP A 88 -14.53 -22.09 -5.50
C TRP A 88 -15.06 -20.99 -4.59
N PRO A 89 -16.23 -20.39 -4.89
CA PRO A 89 -16.80 -19.30 -4.09
C PRO A 89 -17.25 -19.77 -2.70
N SER A 90 -17.47 -21.08 -2.50
CA SER A 90 -17.90 -21.65 -1.23
C SER A 90 -17.38 -23.08 -1.04
N GLU A 91 -17.28 -23.50 0.22
CA GLU A 91 -16.96 -24.89 0.57
C GLU A 91 -17.98 -25.88 0.01
N ALA A 92 -19.26 -25.50 -0.07
CA ALA A 92 -20.32 -26.35 -0.63
C ALA A 92 -20.08 -26.64 -2.11
N ALA A 93 -19.70 -25.62 -2.90
CA ALA A 93 -19.40 -25.78 -4.30
C ALA A 93 -18.14 -26.64 -4.53
N LEU A 94 -17.13 -26.47 -3.66
CA LEU A 94 -15.96 -27.34 -3.66
C LEU A 94 -16.33 -28.79 -3.32
N LYS A 95 -17.14 -29.04 -2.28
CA LYS A 95 -17.60 -30.38 -1.92
C LYS A 95 -18.35 -31.05 -3.07
N ALA A 96 -19.22 -30.33 -3.77
CA ALA A 96 -19.90 -30.84 -4.96
C ALA A 96 -18.91 -31.26 -6.08
N HIS A 97 -17.80 -30.53 -6.22
CA HIS A 97 -16.71 -30.92 -7.13
C HIS A 97 -15.90 -32.13 -6.64
N GLN A 98 -15.68 -32.27 -5.33
CA GLN A 98 -14.95 -33.40 -4.74
C GLN A 98 -15.74 -34.71 -4.77
N LEU A 99 -17.07 -34.64 -4.74
CA LEU A 99 -17.95 -35.81 -4.83
C LEU A 99 -18.08 -36.35 -6.27
N ARG A 100 -17.55 -35.64 -7.27
CA ARG A 100 -17.60 -36.10 -8.66
C ARG A 100 -16.67 -37.31 -8.84
N PRO A 101 -17.10 -38.40 -9.49
CA PRO A 101 -16.25 -39.56 -9.73
C PRO A 101 -14.97 -39.18 -10.49
N GLY A 102 -13.82 -39.66 -10.02
CA GLY A 102 -12.48 -39.29 -10.50
C GLY A 102 -11.80 -38.15 -9.72
N SER A 103 -12.53 -37.51 -8.81
CA SER A 103 -12.02 -36.44 -7.95
C SER A 103 -11.41 -36.98 -6.66
N ASP A 104 -10.23 -37.61 -6.73
CA ASP A 104 -9.41 -37.94 -5.52
C ASP A 104 -8.87 -36.64 -4.89
N CYS A 105 -9.74 -35.83 -4.30
CA CYS A 105 -9.37 -34.53 -3.75
C CYS A 105 -8.83 -34.67 -2.33
N ARG A 106 -7.52 -34.63 -2.18
CA ARG A 106 -6.82 -34.64 -0.89
C ARG A 106 -6.68 -33.25 -0.29
N GLY A 107 -7.81 -32.65 0.03
CA GLY A 107 -7.86 -31.44 0.83
C GLY A 107 -8.08 -30.14 0.05
N HIS A 108 -8.22 -29.08 0.83
CA HIS A 108 -8.60 -27.76 0.37
C HIS A 108 -7.78 -26.69 1.09
N LEU A 109 -7.75 -25.49 0.53
CA LEU A 109 -7.02 -24.35 1.06
C LEU A 109 -7.96 -23.13 1.01
N ARG A 110 -8.27 -22.53 2.15
CA ARG A 110 -9.01 -21.26 2.20
C ARG A 110 -8.09 -20.12 1.81
N LEU A 111 -8.50 -19.31 0.83
CA LEU A 111 -7.75 -18.14 0.41
C LEU A 111 -8.33 -16.91 1.10
N ILE A 112 -7.48 -16.21 1.84
CA ILE A 112 -7.80 -14.95 2.50
C ILE A 112 -6.93 -13.87 1.86
N ARG A 113 -7.57 -12.86 1.27
CA ARG A 113 -6.92 -11.64 0.83
C ARG A 113 -6.81 -10.69 2.03
N LEU A 114 -5.62 -10.17 2.27
CA LEU A 114 -5.35 -9.15 3.27
C LEU A 114 -5.28 -7.80 2.58
N SER A 115 -6.14 -6.88 3.02
CA SER A 115 -6.11 -5.48 2.63
C SER A 115 -5.52 -4.63 3.76
N HIS A 116 -5.07 -3.43 3.40
CA HIS A 116 -4.45 -2.49 4.31
C HIS A 116 -5.49 -1.49 4.82
N GLY A 117 -5.91 -1.63 6.07
CA GLY A 117 -6.72 -0.64 6.77
C GLY A 117 -5.85 0.48 7.32
N CYS A 118 -6.35 1.71 7.25
CA CYS A 118 -5.77 2.81 8.03
C CYS A 118 -6.02 2.54 9.53
N ALA A 119 -5.07 2.91 10.39
CA ALA A 119 -5.28 2.83 11.85
C ALA A 119 -5.96 4.10 12.40
N SER A 120 -5.77 5.23 11.72
CA SER A 120 -6.32 6.53 12.13
C SER A 120 -7.75 6.75 11.64
N CYS A 121 -8.21 5.97 10.66
CA CYS A 121 -9.59 6.00 10.15
C CYS A 121 -10.02 4.62 9.63
N ASP A 122 -11.28 4.45 9.21
CA ASP A 122 -11.81 3.16 8.73
C ASP A 122 -11.55 2.90 7.23
N ALA A 123 -10.65 3.66 6.58
CA ALA A 123 -10.34 3.47 5.17
C ALA A 123 -9.64 2.12 4.92
N VAL A 124 -10.06 1.39 3.89
CA VAL A 124 -9.48 0.11 3.46
C VAL A 124 -8.88 0.26 2.07
N LEU A 125 -7.57 0.05 1.96
CA LEU A 125 -6.79 0.20 0.74
C LEU A 125 -6.24 -1.14 0.28
N GLU A 126 -6.12 -1.31 -1.04
CA GLU A 126 -5.68 -2.56 -1.66
C GLU A 126 -4.16 -2.69 -1.75
N SER A 127 -3.40 -1.64 -1.44
CA SER A 127 -1.93 -1.65 -1.56
C SER A 127 -1.26 -0.82 -0.47
N ALA A 128 -0.14 -1.33 0.07
CA ALA A 128 0.70 -0.61 1.02
C ALA A 128 1.10 0.82 0.58
N PRO A 129 1.54 1.08 -0.68
CA PRO A 129 1.86 2.43 -1.13
C PRO A 129 0.64 3.37 -1.17
N GLU A 130 -0.56 2.85 -1.41
CA GLU A 130 -1.77 3.67 -1.36
C GLU A 130 -2.13 4.06 0.06
N LEU A 131 -1.95 3.14 1.03
CA LEU A 131 -2.11 3.48 2.43
C LEU A 131 -1.10 4.54 2.88
N ALA A 132 0.15 4.47 2.41
CA ALA A 132 1.16 5.50 2.71
C ALA A 132 0.72 6.87 2.19
N LYS A 133 0.33 6.97 0.91
CA LYS A 133 -0.19 8.20 0.31
C LYS A 133 -1.44 8.72 1.02
N HIS A 134 -2.34 7.82 1.39
CA HIS A 134 -3.56 8.15 2.14
C HIS A 134 -3.22 8.77 3.49
N ARG A 135 -2.26 8.18 4.24
CA ARG A 135 -1.82 8.75 5.53
C ARG A 135 -1.17 10.13 5.34
N GLU A 136 -0.36 10.31 4.31
CA GLU A 136 0.27 11.60 4.02
C GLU A 136 -0.75 12.68 3.63
N ALA A 137 -1.80 12.32 2.90
CA ALA A 137 -2.83 13.24 2.44
C ALA A 137 -3.88 13.57 3.52
N GLU A 138 -4.43 12.55 4.18
CA GLU A 138 -5.58 12.67 5.08
C GLU A 138 -5.17 12.75 6.56
N HIS A 139 -3.97 12.28 6.90
CA HIS A 139 -3.45 12.23 8.27
C HIS A 139 -2.04 12.85 8.40
N PRO A 140 -1.82 14.09 7.92
CA PRO A 140 -0.49 14.71 7.90
C PRO A 140 0.15 14.83 9.30
N HIS A 141 -0.68 14.99 10.34
CA HIS A 141 -0.24 15.10 11.73
C HIS A 141 0.41 13.83 12.30
N ASP A 142 0.11 12.66 11.74
CA ASP A 142 0.65 11.38 12.22
C ASP A 142 2.12 11.22 11.78
N SER A 143 2.43 11.62 10.54
CA SER A 143 3.80 11.79 10.05
C SER A 143 4.53 12.94 10.76
N SER A 144 3.81 14.03 11.07
CA SER A 144 4.37 15.15 11.81
C SER A 144 4.69 14.83 13.27
N ARG A 145 4.10 13.81 13.93
CA ARG A 145 4.50 13.47 15.32
C ARG A 145 5.95 13.03 15.40
N LEU A 146 6.45 12.25 14.43
CA LEU A 146 7.88 11.90 14.38
C LEU A 146 8.76 13.13 14.12
N SER A 147 8.29 14.08 13.30
CA SER A 147 9.00 15.35 13.06
C SER A 147 8.96 16.27 14.28
N VAL A 148 7.84 16.33 14.99
CA VAL A 148 7.64 17.18 16.18
C VAL A 148 8.42 16.64 17.36
N GLU A 149 8.54 15.32 17.52
CA GLU A 149 9.41 14.73 18.54
C GLU A 149 10.89 14.97 18.21
N MET A 150 11.29 14.94 16.93
CA MET A 150 12.65 15.29 16.54
C MET A 150 12.95 16.78 16.75
N GLU A 151 11.98 17.66 16.49
CA GLU A 151 12.12 19.11 16.69
C GLU A 151 12.12 19.48 18.18
N ASP A 152 11.33 18.82 19.02
CA ASP A 152 11.35 19.01 20.48
C ASP A 152 12.67 18.53 21.09
N VAL A 153 13.22 17.40 20.63
CA VAL A 153 14.55 16.94 21.03
C VAL A 153 15.64 17.94 20.59
N VAL A 154 15.57 18.47 19.37
CA VAL A 154 16.53 19.48 18.90
C VAL A 154 16.42 20.78 19.69
N ASN A 155 15.20 21.25 19.97
CA ASN A 155 14.95 22.42 20.80
C ASN A 155 15.41 22.21 22.24
N GLN A 156 15.22 21.01 22.80
CA GLN A 156 15.69 20.64 24.12
C GLN A 156 17.22 20.61 24.17
N ILE A 157 17.89 19.97 23.22
CA ILE A 157 19.37 19.96 23.10
C ILE A 157 19.90 21.39 22.95
N THR A 158 19.26 22.20 22.11
CA THR A 158 19.63 23.60 21.87
C THR A 158 19.47 24.44 23.14
N ALA A 159 18.35 24.29 23.86
CA ALA A 159 18.13 24.97 25.13
C ALA A 159 19.12 24.51 26.20
N LEU A 160 19.45 23.21 26.24
CA LEU A 160 20.45 22.67 27.16
C LEU A 160 21.85 23.24 26.85
N ALA A 161 22.22 23.32 25.57
CA ALA A 161 23.49 23.89 25.13
C ALA A 161 23.58 25.38 25.42
N ALA A 162 22.51 26.14 25.19
CA ALA A 162 22.44 27.56 25.52
C ALA A 162 22.56 27.80 27.04
N LYS A 163 21.92 26.97 27.86
CA LYS A 163 22.08 27.01 29.32
C LYS A 163 23.50 26.65 29.74
N ALA A 164 24.10 25.59 29.19
CA ALA A 164 25.48 25.23 29.50
C ALA A 164 26.49 26.33 29.10
N ALA A 165 26.25 27.03 27.99
CA ALA A 165 27.07 28.17 27.56
C ALA A 165 26.90 29.39 28.48
N ALA A 166 25.69 29.63 28.99
CA ALA A 166 25.40 30.72 29.93
C ALA A 166 25.84 30.42 31.38
N GLU A 167 25.85 29.16 31.80
CA GLU A 167 26.29 28.72 33.14
C GLU A 167 27.80 28.44 33.23
N SER A 168 28.54 28.60 32.12
CA SER A 168 30.02 28.45 32.09
C SER A 168 30.80 29.70 32.53
N ASP A 169 30.16 30.74 33.07
CA ASP A 169 30.84 31.97 33.53
C ASP A 169 31.00 32.07 35.05
N SER A 170 31.22 30.95 35.74
CA SER A 170 31.63 30.97 37.15
C SER A 170 32.44 29.73 37.55
N ASN A 171 33.58 29.50 36.88
CA ASN A 171 34.88 29.14 37.49
C ASN A 171 35.91 28.85 36.37
N ALA A 172 37.16 29.22 36.63
CA ALA A 172 38.26 29.37 35.69
C ALA A 172 38.82 28.06 35.06
N ASN A 173 39.47 28.25 33.90
CA ASN A 173 40.38 27.34 33.17
C ASN A 173 39.78 26.12 32.46
N ILE A 174 39.41 26.26 31.18
CA ILE A 174 39.74 25.28 30.11
C ILE A 174 39.73 26.02 28.76
N PHE A 175 40.86 25.91 28.07
CA PHE A 175 41.16 26.45 26.75
C PHE A 175 40.30 25.78 25.65
N CYS A 176 39.29 26.50 25.13
CA CYS A 176 38.60 26.14 23.88
C CYS A 176 38.80 27.27 22.86
N PRO A 177 39.46 27.04 21.71
CA PRO A 177 39.52 28.03 20.64
C PRO A 177 38.12 28.26 20.05
N PRO A 178 37.81 29.48 19.56
CA PRO A 178 36.49 29.80 19.02
C PRO A 178 36.16 28.96 17.78
N PRO A 179 34.87 28.65 17.53
CA PRO A 179 34.45 27.88 16.36
C PRO A 179 34.78 28.63 15.06
N PRO A 180 35.19 27.93 13.99
CA PRO A 180 35.51 28.56 12.71
C PRO A 180 34.25 29.23 12.14
N GLN A 181 34.35 30.54 11.91
CA GLN A 181 33.30 31.30 11.23
C GLN A 181 33.10 30.76 9.80
N PRO A 182 31.86 30.62 9.32
CA PRO A 182 31.63 30.27 7.92
C PRO A 182 32.18 31.39 7.01
N PRO A 183 32.84 31.03 5.88
CA PRO A 183 33.41 32.03 5.00
C PRO A 183 32.32 32.93 4.42
N PRO A 184 32.57 34.25 4.28
CA PRO A 184 31.60 35.16 3.69
C PRO A 184 31.33 34.78 2.22
N PRO A 185 30.10 34.97 1.72
CA PRO A 185 29.78 34.70 0.33
C PRO A 185 30.62 35.62 -0.56
N LYS A 186 31.46 35.02 -1.42
CA LYS A 186 32.22 35.74 -2.44
C LYS A 186 31.25 36.27 -3.49
N LEU A 187 30.78 37.49 -3.27
CA LEU A 187 30.21 38.34 -4.30
C LEU A 187 31.29 38.66 -5.34
N TYR A 188 31.02 38.26 -6.58
CA TYR A 188 31.59 38.61 -7.89
C TYR A 188 33.11 38.91 -8.01
N ALA A 189 33.75 38.26 -8.98
CA ALA A 189 34.74 38.93 -9.82
C ALA A 189 34.79 38.23 -11.18
N SER A 190 34.18 38.89 -12.15
CA SER A 190 34.31 38.68 -13.59
C SER A 190 35.78 38.57 -14.00
N GLY A 191 36.14 37.56 -14.80
CA GLY A 191 37.49 37.50 -15.34
C GLY A 191 37.84 36.20 -16.05
N GLY A 192 37.51 36.14 -17.34
CA GLY A 192 38.49 35.65 -18.32
C GLY A 192 38.33 34.25 -18.89
N LEU A 193 37.98 34.25 -20.19
CA LEU A 193 38.36 33.31 -21.25
C LEU A 193 37.58 32.00 -21.31
N PRO A 194 37.44 31.34 -22.50
CA PRO A 194 38.24 31.49 -23.73
C PRO A 194 37.44 31.53 -25.06
N VAL A 195 38.08 31.87 -26.18
CA VAL A 195 38.20 31.01 -27.38
C VAL A 195 39.13 31.66 -28.43
N PRO A 196 40.02 30.89 -29.08
CA PRO A 196 40.76 31.35 -30.27
C PRO A 196 39.91 31.21 -31.54
N SER A 197 39.90 32.25 -32.38
CA SER A 197 39.33 32.22 -33.74
C SER A 197 40.44 32.09 -34.79
N ALA A 198 40.17 31.27 -35.80
CA ALA A 198 41.05 30.89 -36.90
C ALA A 198 41.14 31.94 -38.02
N GLY A 199 42.26 31.90 -38.76
CA GLY A 199 42.34 32.17 -40.20
C GLY A 199 42.73 33.58 -40.63
N GLN A 200 43.97 33.75 -41.13
CA GLN A 200 44.30 33.84 -42.57
C GLN A 200 45.81 33.87 -42.77
#